data_AF-A0A224YVX5-F1
#
_entry.id   AF-A0A224YVX5-F1
#
_cell.length_a   1.000
_cell.length_b   1.000
_cell.length_c   1.000
_cell.angle_alpha   90.00
_cell.angle_beta   90.00
_cell.angle_gamma   90.00
#
_symmetry.space_group_name_H-M   'P 1'
#
loop_
_entity.id
_entity.type
_entity.pdbx_description
1 polymer ?
#
loop_
_entity_poly.entity_id
_entity_poly.type
_entity_poly.pdbx_seq_one_letter_code
_entity_poly.pdbx_strand_id
1 'polypeptide(L)'
;MIQRKAIRFVYNRYSYFTSPSELLKKADLDTLQARRQHDRLKYMFLLYHDKLRINKDAYIETVHRRSTRSEHPKKLKEYSCKTKAFKNSFFPRTVTNWNALSADLINCATVQSFMANLKHQRPT
;
A
#
# COMPACT_ATOMS: atom_id res chain seq x y z
N MET A 1 -7.36 -2.96 17.56
CA MET A 1 -8.40 -3.78 18.21
C MET A 1 -8.88 -4.98 17.37
N ILE A 2 -9.01 -4.88 16.03
CA ILE A 2 -9.53 -5.99 15.19
C ILE A 2 -8.57 -7.19 15.06
N GLN A 3 -7.26 -6.99 14.83
CA GLN A 3 -6.31 -8.10 14.70
C GLN A 3 -6.21 -8.94 15.98
N ARG A 4 -6.29 -8.29 17.15
CA ARG A 4 -6.30 -8.96 18.46
C ARG A 4 -7.54 -9.83 18.67
N LYS A 5 -8.69 -9.47 18.08
CA LYS A 5 -9.89 -10.32 18.11
C LYS A 5 -9.74 -11.49 17.13
N ALA A 6 -9.27 -11.23 15.91
CA ALA A 6 -9.07 -12.26 14.90
C ALA A 6 -8.04 -13.33 15.33
N ILE A 7 -7.00 -12.96 16.08
CA ILE A 7 -5.95 -13.91 16.47
C ILE A 7 -6.46 -15.01 17.40
N ARG A 8 -7.46 -14.70 18.25
CA ARG A 8 -8.11 -15.69 19.11
C ARG A 8 -8.85 -16.74 18.29
N PHE A 9 -9.48 -16.31 17.20
CA PHE A 9 -10.14 -17.21 16.26
C PHE A 9 -9.13 -18.09 15.51
N VAL A 10 -8.06 -17.49 14.97
CA VAL A 10 -7.00 -18.21 14.23
C VAL A 10 -6.36 -19.33 15.07
N TYR A 11 -6.07 -19.06 16.35
CA TYR A 11 -5.46 -20.06 17.23
C TYR A 11 -6.48 -20.90 18.01
N ASN A 12 -7.78 -20.66 17.83
CA ASN A 12 -8.85 -21.26 18.63
C ASN A 12 -8.62 -21.14 20.15
N ARG A 13 -8.14 -19.98 20.61
CA ARG A 13 -7.82 -19.70 22.03
C ARG A 13 -8.64 -18.54 22.56
N TYR A 14 -9.59 -18.86 23.44
CA TYR A 14 -10.52 -17.88 24.01
C TYR A 14 -10.33 -17.63 25.51
N SER A 15 -9.40 -18.35 26.16
CA SER A 15 -9.13 -18.22 27.60
C SER A 15 -8.69 -16.80 27.97
N TYR A 16 -9.11 -16.35 29.16
CA TYR A 16 -8.69 -15.07 29.73
C TYR A 16 -7.19 -15.02 30.05
N PHE A 17 -6.58 -16.17 30.35
CA PHE A 17 -5.14 -16.29 30.58
C PHE A 17 -4.30 -16.20 29.30
N THR A 18 -4.92 -16.29 28.13
CA THR A 18 -4.21 -16.17 26.86
C THR A 18 -4.08 -14.72 26.44
N SER A 19 -2.84 -14.23 26.44
CA SER A 19 -2.49 -12.89 25.96
C SER A 19 -2.65 -12.78 24.43
N PRO A 20 -3.56 -11.93 23.92
CA PRO A 20 -3.69 -11.72 22.47
C PRO A 20 -2.44 -11.08 21.85
N SER A 21 -1.66 -10.35 22.64
CA SER A 21 -0.42 -9.71 22.18
C SER A 21 0.67 -10.75 21.93
N GLU A 22 0.77 -11.77 22.78
CA GLU A 22 1.70 -12.89 22.58
C GLU A 22 1.30 -13.73 21.37
N LEU A 23 0.01 -14.03 21.21
CA LEU A 23 -0.48 -14.70 20.00
C LEU A 23 -0.19 -13.90 18.74
N LEU A 24 -0.30 -12.57 18.80
CA LEU A 24 0.01 -11.71 17.66
C LEU A 24 1.51 -11.73 17.32
N LYS A 25 2.39 -11.71 18.33
CA LYS A 25 3.84 -11.89 18.13
C LYS A 25 4.15 -13.27 17.55
N LYS A 26 3.49 -14.32 18.03
CA LYS A 26 3.65 -15.69 17.55
C LYS A 26 3.19 -15.87 16.10
N ALA A 27 2.20 -15.09 15.67
CA ALA A 27 1.64 -15.20 14.33
C ALA A 27 2.49 -14.57 13.24
N ASP A 28 3.44 -13.70 13.61
CA ASP A 28 4.30 -12.95 12.69
C ASP A 28 3.49 -12.26 11.55
N LEU A 29 2.31 -11.74 11.90
CA LEU A 29 1.40 -11.12 10.94
C LEU A 29 1.65 -9.62 10.86
N ASP A 30 1.79 -9.12 9.62
CA ASP A 30 1.78 -7.70 9.33
C ASP A 30 0.55 -7.00 9.92
N THR A 31 0.75 -5.74 10.35
CA THR A 31 -0.37 -4.91 10.81
C THR A 31 -1.42 -4.77 9.71
N LEU A 32 -2.69 -4.63 10.10
CA LEU A 32 -3.78 -4.46 9.13
C LEU A 32 -3.60 -3.18 8.30
N GLN A 33 -2.98 -2.16 8.89
CA GLN A 33 -2.63 -0.93 8.20
C GLN A 33 -1.60 -1.18 7.09
N ALA A 34 -0.52 -1.90 7.39
CA ALA A 34 0.50 -2.27 6.41
C ALA A 34 -0.09 -3.09 5.26
N ARG A 35 -0.86 -4.14 5.59
CA ARG A 35 -1.55 -4.98 4.58
C ARG A 35 -2.44 -4.17 3.66
N ARG A 36 -3.32 -3.31 4.22
CA ARG A 36 -4.18 -2.42 3.42
C ARG A 36 -3.37 -1.44 2.57
N GLN A 37 -2.22 -0.98 3.05
CA GLN A 37 -1.34 -0.10 2.27
C GLN A 37 -0.71 -0.85 1.09
N HIS A 38 -0.19 -2.07 1.33
CA HIS A 38 0.35 -2.93 0.29
C HIS A 38 -0.71 -3.27 -0.76
N ASP A 39 -1.94 -3.59 -0.34
CA ASP A 39 -3.04 -3.91 -1.28
C ASP A 39 -3.42 -2.70 -2.15
N ARG A 40 -3.45 -1.49 -1.58
CA ARG A 40 -3.71 -0.27 -2.36
C ARG A 40 -2.60 -0.01 -3.39
N LEU A 41 -1.34 -0.14 -2.98
CA LEU A 41 -0.19 0.04 -3.88
C LEU A 41 -0.15 -1.04 -4.96
N LYS A 42 -0.48 -2.29 -4.62
CA LYS A 42 -0.64 -3.39 -5.59
C LYS A 42 -1.68 -3.04 -6.65
N TYR A 43 -2.84 -2.55 -6.21
CA TYR A 43 -3.90 -2.12 -7.12
C TYR A 43 -3.45 -0.96 -8.01
N MET A 44 -2.75 0.03 -7.44
CA MET A 44 -2.21 1.15 -8.22
C MET A 44 -1.20 0.68 -9.26
N PHE A 45 -0.30 -0.25 -8.92
CA PHE A 45 0.63 -0.85 -9.86
C PHE A 45 -0.11 -1.54 -11.01
N LEU A 46 -1.12 -2.36 -10.70
CA LEU A 46 -1.94 -3.03 -11.70
C LEU A 46 -2.70 -2.04 -12.60
N LEU A 47 -3.22 -0.95 -12.04
CA LEU A 47 -3.90 0.11 -12.78
C LEU A 47 -2.94 0.83 -13.72
N TYR A 48 -1.76 1.22 -13.22
CA TYR A 48 -0.76 1.94 -13.97
C TYR A 48 -0.26 1.15 -15.19
N HIS A 49 -0.09 -0.17 -15.02
CA HIS A 49 0.35 -1.12 -16.04
C HIS A 49 -0.80 -1.72 -16.89
N ASP A 50 -1.99 -1.09 -16.90
CA ASP A 50 -3.16 -1.47 -17.70
C ASP A 50 -3.63 -2.92 -17.51
N LYS A 51 -3.42 -3.48 -16.31
CA LYS A 51 -3.80 -4.87 -15.99
C LYS A 51 -5.24 -5.02 -15.48
N LEU A 52 -5.94 -3.91 -15.18
CA LEU A 52 -7.28 -3.93 -14.58
C LEU A 52 -8.44 -3.74 -15.56
N ARG A 53 -8.19 -3.58 -16.88
CA ARG A 53 -9.24 -3.23 -17.86
C ARG A 53 -10.08 -2.01 -17.45
N ILE A 54 -9.47 -1.08 -16.71
CA ILE A 54 -10.05 0.20 -16.30
C ILE A 54 -9.35 1.28 -17.12
N ASN A 55 -10.10 2.27 -17.60
CA ASN A 55 -9.50 3.44 -18.23
C ASN A 55 -8.76 4.27 -17.17
N LYS A 56 -7.43 4.13 -17.11
CA LYS A 56 -6.61 4.81 -16.10
C LYS A 56 -6.57 6.32 -16.29
N ASP A 57 -6.70 6.82 -17.51
CA ASP A 57 -6.57 8.26 -17.83
C ASP A 57 -7.73 9.07 -17.23
N ALA A 58 -8.85 8.41 -16.91
CA ALA A 58 -9.95 9.02 -16.16
C ALA A 58 -9.64 9.25 -14.67
N TYR A 59 -8.61 8.59 -14.12
CA TYR A 59 -8.32 8.57 -12.68
C TYR A 59 -6.87 8.93 -12.32
N ILE A 60 -5.92 8.85 -13.23
CA ILE A 60 -4.52 9.19 -12.93
C ILE A 60 -3.93 9.98 -14.10
N GLU A 61 -3.16 11.01 -13.77
CA GLU A 61 -2.46 11.84 -14.73
C GLU A 61 -0.97 11.76 -14.40
N THR A 62 -0.13 11.44 -15.38
CA THR A 62 1.33 11.38 -15.19
C THR A 62 1.94 12.77 -15.22
N VAL A 63 2.90 13.03 -14.35
CA VAL A 63 3.62 14.30 -14.36
C VAL A 63 4.77 14.22 -15.36
N HIS A 64 4.66 14.92 -16.49
CA HIS A 64 5.77 15.12 -17.43
C HIS A 64 6.69 16.25 -16.94
N ARG A 65 7.44 16.02 -15.88
CA ARG A 65 8.53 16.91 -15.46
C ARG A 65 9.88 16.27 -15.78
N ARG A 66 10.89 17.10 -16.08
CA ARG A 66 12.27 16.64 -16.22
C ARG A 66 12.69 15.99 -14.90
N SER A 67 13.05 14.71 -14.95
CA SER A 67 13.52 13.93 -13.80
C SER A 67 14.67 14.67 -13.14
N THR A 68 14.49 15.12 -11.90
CA THR A 68 15.62 15.51 -11.06
C THR A 68 16.22 14.23 -10.45
N ARG A 69 17.51 14.24 -10.08
CA ARG A 69 18.22 13.05 -9.54
C ARG A 69 17.53 12.39 -8.32
N SER A 70 16.62 13.11 -7.66
CA SER A 70 15.88 12.67 -6.47
C SER A 70 14.49 12.08 -6.79
N GLU A 71 14.01 12.22 -8.03
CA GLU A 71 12.64 11.86 -8.40
C GLU A 71 12.60 10.74 -9.43
N HIS A 72 11.71 9.75 -9.21
CA HIS A 72 11.49 8.68 -10.17
C HIS A 72 10.60 9.14 -11.35
N PRO A 73 10.75 8.57 -12.56
CA PRO A 73 10.07 9.06 -13.76
C PRO A 73 8.56 8.79 -13.77
N LYS A 74 8.06 7.80 -13.02
CA LYS A 74 6.64 7.40 -13.03
C LYS A 74 5.78 8.10 -11.96
N LYS A 75 6.06 9.37 -11.65
CA LYS A 75 5.26 10.15 -10.70
C LYS A 75 3.88 10.49 -11.28
N LEU A 76 2.89 10.48 -10.39
CA LEU A 76 1.50 10.84 -10.69
C LEU A 76 1.19 12.21 -10.11
N LYS A 77 0.30 12.95 -10.79
CA LYS A 77 -0.16 14.25 -10.35
C LYS A 77 -0.97 14.10 -9.07
N GLU A 78 -0.62 14.88 -8.06
CA GLU A 78 -1.34 14.86 -6.80
C GLU A 78 -2.74 15.48 -6.94
N TYR A 79 -3.68 14.91 -6.18
CA TYR A 79 -5.05 15.39 -6.13
C TYR A 79 -5.19 16.60 -5.19
N SER A 80 -5.83 17.66 -5.67
CA SER A 80 -6.26 18.76 -4.80
C SER A 80 -7.48 18.32 -4.00
N CYS A 81 -7.33 18.21 -2.68
CA CYS A 81 -8.36 17.70 -1.79
C CYS A 81 -8.88 18.79 -0.85
N LYS A 82 -10.16 19.14 -0.96
CA LYS A 82 -10.82 20.11 -0.06
C LYS A 82 -11.37 19.48 1.23
N THR A 83 -11.59 18.16 1.24
CA THR A 83 -12.16 17.44 2.39
C THR A 83 -11.26 16.30 2.84
N LYS A 84 -11.28 15.99 4.15
CA LYS A 84 -10.56 14.82 4.71
C LYS A 84 -11.10 13.50 4.15
N ALA A 85 -12.41 13.42 3.87
CA ALA A 85 -13.01 12.24 3.29
C ALA A 85 -12.42 11.92 1.91
N PHE A 86 -12.35 12.93 1.01
CA PHE A 86 -11.75 12.75 -0.30
C PHE A 86 -10.25 12.50 -0.22
N LYS A 87 -9.51 13.25 0.63
CA LYS A 87 -8.07 13.03 0.86
C LYS A 87 -7.74 11.60 1.28
N ASN A 88 -8.61 10.98 2.08
CA ASN A 88 -8.42 9.62 2.58
C ASN A 88 -9.05 8.53 1.70
N SER A 89 -9.70 8.91 0.59
CA SER A 89 -10.20 7.98 -0.42
C SER A 89 -9.04 7.30 -1.18
N PHE A 90 -9.36 6.33 -2.02
CA PHE A 90 -8.35 5.47 -2.66
C PHE A 90 -7.31 6.26 -3.45
N PHE A 91 -7.71 7.09 -4.44
CA PHE A 91 -6.76 7.70 -5.36
C PHE A 91 -5.85 8.74 -4.70
N PRO A 92 -6.35 9.79 -4.01
CA PRO A 92 -5.48 10.82 -3.44
C PRO A 92 -4.46 10.24 -2.46
N ARG A 93 -4.92 9.35 -1.57
CA ARG A 93 -4.06 8.69 -0.59
C ARG A 93 -3.02 7.79 -1.23
N THR A 94 -3.40 7.03 -2.26
CA THR A 94 -2.50 6.05 -2.87
C THR A 94 -1.51 6.71 -3.82
N VAL A 95 -1.89 7.81 -4.48
CA VAL A 95 -0.99 8.63 -5.30
C VAL A 95 0.13 9.23 -4.45
N THR A 96 -0.19 9.79 -3.28
CA THR A 96 0.86 10.28 -2.36
C THR A 96 1.82 9.17 -1.94
N ASN A 97 1.29 8.00 -1.57
CA ASN A 97 2.13 6.85 -1.21
C ASN A 97 2.96 6.35 -2.40
N TRP A 98 2.40 6.36 -3.62
CA TRP A 98 3.08 5.95 -4.84
C TRP A 98 4.26 6.87 -5.19
N ASN A 99 4.05 8.19 -5.08
CA ASN A 99 5.08 9.20 -5.36
C ASN A 99 6.23 9.21 -4.34
N ALA A 100 6.03 8.57 -3.18
CA ALA A 100 7.04 8.41 -2.14
C ALA A 100 7.87 7.12 -2.30
N LEU A 101 7.55 6.27 -3.28
CA LEU A 101 8.31 5.03 -3.52
C LEU A 101 9.68 5.32 -4.14
N SER A 102 10.65 4.44 -3.90
CA SER A 102 11.95 4.51 -4.57
C SER A 102 11.84 4.11 -6.04
N ALA A 103 12.78 4.59 -6.85
CA ALA A 103 12.85 4.25 -8.28
C ALA A 103 12.96 2.74 -8.51
N ASP A 104 13.70 2.03 -7.65
CA ASP A 104 13.89 0.57 -7.75
C ASP A 104 12.58 -0.21 -7.62
N LEU A 105 11.70 0.21 -6.70
CA LEU A 105 10.39 -0.41 -6.53
C LEU A 105 9.50 -0.19 -7.74
N ILE A 106 9.46 1.04 -8.23
CA ILE A 106 8.54 1.42 -9.31
C ILE A 106 8.97 0.84 -10.67
N ASN A 107 10.25 0.52 -10.84
CA ASN A 107 10.78 -0.10 -12.05
C ASN A 107 10.67 -1.64 -12.05
N CYS A 108 10.10 -2.24 -11.02
CA CYS A 108 9.77 -3.67 -11.02
C CYS A 108 8.90 -4.06 -12.22
N ALA A 109 9.28 -5.14 -12.91
CA ALA A 109 8.56 -5.63 -14.09
C ALA A 109 7.27 -6.38 -13.75
N THR A 110 7.20 -6.98 -12.56
CA THR A 110 6.06 -7.83 -12.14
C THR A 110 5.47 -7.36 -10.82
N VAL A 111 4.19 -7.68 -10.61
CA VAL A 111 3.49 -7.42 -9.35
C VAL A 111 4.14 -8.19 -8.21
N GLN A 112 4.60 -9.42 -8.48
CA GLN A 112 5.24 -10.30 -7.52
C GLN A 112 6.54 -9.68 -6.99
N SER A 113 7.42 -9.23 -7.89
CA SER A 113 8.68 -8.57 -7.51
C SER A 113 8.43 -7.25 -6.76
N PHE A 114 7.44 -6.46 -7.22
CA PHE A 114 7.02 -5.24 -6.55
C PHE A 114 6.56 -5.50 -5.10
N MET A 115 5.68 -6.47 -4.91
CA MET A 115 5.14 -6.83 -3.59
C MET A 115 6.18 -7.46 -2.68
N ALA A 116 7.11 -8.24 -3.22
CA ALA A 116 8.23 -8.78 -2.45
C ALA A 116 9.10 -7.64 -1.90
N ASN A 117 9.51 -6.71 -2.77
CA ASN A 117 10.39 -5.61 -2.36
C ASN A 117 9.70 -4.60 -1.43
N LEU A 118 8.39 -4.37 -1.57
CA LEU A 118 7.62 -3.52 -0.65
C LEU A 118 7.67 -4.02 0.81
N LYS A 119 7.64 -5.34 1.03
CA LYS A 119 7.70 -5.93 2.38
C LYS A 119 9.05 -5.73 3.07
N HIS A 120 10.11 -5.55 2.29
CA HIS A 120 11.47 -5.36 2.81
C HIS A 120 11.79 -3.89 3.14
N GLN A 121 10.97 -2.94 2.66
CA GLN A 121 11.07 -1.55 3.08
C GLN A 121 10.54 -1.41 4.52
N ARG A 122 11.43 -1.08 5.46
CA ARG A 122 11.02 -0.70 6.81
C ARG A 122 10.16 0.57 6.74
N PRO A 123 9.06 0.65 7.51
CA PRO A 123 8.35 1.91 7.67
C PRO A 123 9.30 2.89 8.39
N THR A 124 9.64 3.98 7.71
CA THR A 124 10.26 5.17 8.33
C THR A 124 9.29 5.86 9.26
#